data_AF-A0A2A5M3N6-F1
#
_entry.id   AF-A0A2A5M3N6-F1
#
_cell.length_a   1.000
_cell.length_b   1.000
_cell.length_c   1.000
_cell.angle_alpha   90.00
_cell.angle_beta   90.00
_cell.angle_gamma   90.00
#
_symmetry.space_group_name_H-M   'P 1'
#
loop_
_entity.id
_entity.type
_entity.pdbx_description
1 polymer ?
#
loop_
_entity_poly.entity_id
_entity_poly.type
_entity_poly.pdbx_seq_one_letter_code
_entity_poly.pdbx_strand_id
1 'polypeptide(L)'
;MKNISLAHGGGGEEMNELLTKLFKIFDNEILNANNDAAILGNLALSTDSFVLSPIFLDEEVNIGKLCVCGSINDVLMVGAKPKYLSLGLILEEGFELEKLERILKSIKEECEKCGVMLVCGDTKVVPKGKADEIYINTTALGEIISKKESKNIKAGLSILLSGDIGRHGASVLIKRNELEADVKSDCKALDKEVLELLEKDIKVVAMRDATRGGLSAV
;
A
#
# COMPACT_ATOMS: atom_id res chain seq x y z
N MET A 1 22.91 -6.61 13.30
CA MET A 1 21.92 -5.72 13.96
C MET A 1 21.67 -6.22 15.38
N LYS A 2 21.53 -5.31 16.38
CA LYS A 2 21.13 -5.67 17.76
C LYS A 2 19.72 -5.18 18.11
N ASN A 3 19.28 -4.06 17.54
CA ASN A 3 17.98 -3.42 17.79
C ASN A 3 17.33 -3.01 16.47
N ILE A 4 15.99 -2.88 16.46
CA ILE A 4 15.24 -2.29 15.35
C ILE A 4 15.39 -0.75 15.37
N SER A 5 15.58 -0.14 14.20
CA SER A 5 15.59 1.31 13.96
C SER A 5 14.53 1.68 12.91
N LEU A 6 14.30 2.98 12.73
CA LEU A 6 13.39 3.51 11.69
C LEU A 6 13.83 3.14 10.26
N ALA A 7 15.13 2.99 10.02
CA ALA A 7 15.66 2.64 8.70
C ALA A 7 15.13 1.28 8.20
N HIS A 8 14.93 0.31 9.10
CA HIS A 8 14.36 -0.99 8.73
C HIS A 8 12.89 -0.92 8.31
N GLY A 9 12.20 0.21 8.53
CA GLY A 9 10.85 0.46 8.02
C GLY A 9 10.81 1.35 6.79
N GLY A 10 11.96 1.78 6.25
CA GLY A 10 12.04 2.79 5.18
C GLY A 10 11.82 2.28 3.76
N GLY A 11 11.70 0.95 3.56
CA GLY A 11 11.60 0.33 2.21
C GLY A 11 12.91 0.30 1.42
N GLY A 12 14.04 0.66 2.04
CA GLY A 12 15.37 0.68 1.43
C GLY A 12 16.20 -0.58 1.71
N GLU A 13 17.51 -0.44 1.56
CA GLU A 13 18.49 -1.52 1.72
C GLU A 13 18.43 -2.16 3.11
N GLU A 14 18.28 -1.38 4.18
CA GLU A 14 18.25 -1.88 5.55
C GLU A 14 17.00 -2.74 5.83
N MET A 15 15.87 -2.39 5.22
CA MET A 15 14.65 -3.20 5.29
C MET A 15 14.86 -4.52 4.51
N ASN A 16 15.41 -4.44 3.30
CA ASN A 16 15.71 -5.63 2.49
C ASN A 16 16.70 -6.57 3.20
N GLU A 17 17.71 -6.03 3.89
CA GLU A 17 18.63 -6.81 4.71
C GLU A 17 17.90 -7.50 5.87
N LEU A 18 17.02 -6.78 6.58
CA LEU A 18 16.20 -7.33 7.66
C LEU A 18 15.33 -8.50 7.17
N LEU A 19 14.63 -8.31 6.04
CA LEU A 19 13.77 -9.32 5.43
C LEU A 19 14.58 -10.56 4.99
N THR A 20 15.67 -10.35 4.27
CA THR A 20 16.49 -11.44 3.70
C THR A 20 17.24 -12.23 4.78
N LYS A 21 17.58 -11.62 5.92
CA LYS A 21 18.34 -12.28 6.99
C LYS A 21 17.44 -12.86 8.08
N LEU A 22 16.53 -12.08 8.66
CA LEU A 22 15.76 -12.52 9.82
C LEU A 22 14.43 -13.17 9.43
N PHE A 23 13.72 -12.63 8.44
CA PHE A 23 12.43 -13.20 8.02
C PHE A 23 12.59 -14.44 7.13
N LYS A 24 13.82 -14.79 6.73
CA LYS A 24 14.15 -16.06 6.07
C LYS A 24 13.73 -17.31 6.85
N ILE A 25 13.42 -17.19 8.15
CA ILE A 25 12.81 -18.29 8.90
C ILE A 25 11.48 -18.78 8.31
N PHE A 26 10.81 -17.97 7.49
CA PHE A 26 9.57 -18.30 6.79
C PHE A 26 9.77 -18.66 5.31
N ASP A 27 10.97 -19.07 4.91
CA ASP A 27 11.36 -19.38 3.52
C ASP A 27 10.34 -20.28 2.80
N ASN A 28 9.81 -19.77 1.69
CA ASN A 28 8.96 -20.53 0.77
C ASN A 28 8.88 -19.83 -0.59
N GLU A 29 8.50 -20.57 -1.63
CA GLU A 29 8.50 -20.08 -3.02
C GLU A 29 7.59 -18.86 -3.24
N ILE A 30 6.47 -18.75 -2.52
CA ILE A 30 5.51 -17.65 -2.69
C ILE A 30 6.08 -16.35 -2.12
N LEU A 31 6.63 -16.39 -0.89
CA LEU A 31 7.29 -15.22 -0.31
C LEU A 31 8.55 -14.82 -1.09
N ASN A 32 9.34 -15.81 -1.53
CA ASN A 32 10.58 -15.57 -2.27
C ASN A 32 10.35 -14.97 -3.66
N ALA A 33 9.14 -15.07 -4.21
CA ALA A 33 8.80 -14.43 -5.47
C ALA A 33 8.83 -12.89 -5.37
N ASN A 34 8.68 -12.33 -4.17
CA ASN A 34 8.81 -10.90 -3.86
C ASN A 34 8.02 -9.98 -4.84
N ASN A 35 6.80 -10.39 -5.17
CA ASN A 35 5.82 -9.53 -5.85
C ASN A 35 5.06 -8.70 -4.79
N ASP A 36 4.30 -7.69 -5.22
CA ASP A 36 3.50 -6.86 -4.30
C ASP A 36 2.37 -7.63 -3.61
N ALA A 37 1.92 -8.75 -4.21
CA ALA A 37 0.96 -9.65 -3.60
C ALA A 37 1.37 -11.13 -3.78
N ALA A 38 0.99 -11.96 -2.82
CA ALA A 38 1.11 -13.40 -2.93
C ALA A 38 0.12 -13.94 -3.97
N ILE A 39 0.59 -14.76 -4.91
CA ILE A 39 -0.28 -15.42 -5.90
C ILE A 39 -0.60 -16.83 -5.42
N LEU A 40 -1.87 -17.07 -5.09
CA LEU A 40 -2.41 -18.31 -4.53
C LEU A 40 -3.38 -18.95 -5.50
N GLY A 41 -2.86 -19.65 -6.51
CA GLY A 41 -3.67 -20.20 -7.61
C GLY A 41 -4.25 -19.08 -8.47
N ASN A 42 -5.58 -18.91 -8.45
CA ASN A 42 -6.29 -17.83 -9.12
C ASN A 42 -6.55 -16.62 -8.22
N LEU A 43 -5.99 -16.58 -7.02
CA LEU A 43 -6.16 -15.48 -6.07
C LEU A 43 -4.86 -14.69 -5.90
N ALA A 44 -5.00 -13.40 -5.62
CA ALA A 44 -3.94 -12.53 -5.14
C ALA A 44 -4.27 -12.05 -3.73
N LEU A 45 -3.31 -12.12 -2.82
CA LEU A 45 -3.45 -11.70 -1.43
C LEU A 45 -2.30 -10.74 -1.07
N SER A 46 -2.61 -9.51 -0.70
CA SER A 46 -1.66 -8.57 -0.10
C SER A 46 -2.13 -8.15 1.28
N THR A 47 -1.19 -7.79 2.15
CA THR A 47 -1.47 -7.13 3.42
C THR A 47 -0.50 -5.98 3.60
N ASP A 48 -1.01 -4.86 4.10
CA ASP A 48 -0.15 -3.71 4.33
C ASP A 48 -0.60 -2.93 5.57
N SER A 49 0.36 -2.27 6.21
CA SER A 49 0.12 -1.50 7.45
C SER A 49 0.49 -0.04 7.28
N PHE A 50 -0.49 0.82 7.56
CA PHE A 50 -0.45 2.25 7.34
C PHE A 50 -0.24 2.98 8.66
N VAL A 51 0.84 3.76 8.68
CA VAL A 51 1.33 4.54 9.83
C VAL A 51 1.61 5.99 9.40
N LEU A 52 0.73 6.52 8.53
CA LEU A 52 0.86 7.86 7.99
C LEU A 52 0.79 8.89 9.13
N SER A 53 1.75 9.80 9.17
CA SER A 53 1.79 10.89 10.13
C SER A 53 2.23 12.15 9.37
N PRO A 54 1.46 13.25 9.36
CA PRO A 54 0.13 13.39 9.97
C PRO A 54 -0.93 12.55 9.23
N ILE A 55 -1.94 12.07 9.96
CA ILE A 55 -2.99 11.18 9.44
C ILE A 55 -3.93 11.84 8.40
N PHE A 56 -3.89 13.16 8.28
CA PHE A 56 -4.52 13.97 7.23
C PHE A 56 -3.45 14.84 6.55
N LEU A 57 -3.27 14.67 5.23
CA LEU A 57 -2.37 15.52 4.44
C LEU A 57 -3.10 16.76 3.94
N ASP A 58 -4.30 16.54 3.40
CA ASP A 58 -5.25 17.55 2.97
C ASP A 58 -6.70 17.05 3.16
N GLU A 59 -7.70 17.77 2.64
CA GLU A 59 -9.11 17.39 2.79
C GLU A 59 -9.48 16.09 2.04
N GLU A 60 -8.75 15.75 0.98
CA GLU A 60 -9.02 14.57 0.15
C GLU A 60 -8.15 13.36 0.54
N VAL A 61 -6.94 13.59 1.05
CA VAL A 61 -5.95 12.55 1.32
C VAL A 61 -5.69 12.42 2.82
N ASN A 62 -6.16 11.31 3.35
CA ASN A 62 -5.96 10.85 4.72
C ASN A 62 -5.56 9.38 4.76
N ILE A 63 -5.18 8.89 5.94
CA ILE A 63 -4.77 7.50 6.16
C ILE A 63 -5.81 6.47 5.70
N GLY A 64 -7.11 6.81 5.75
CA GLY A 64 -8.19 5.95 5.28
C GLY A 64 -8.22 5.78 3.76
N LYS A 65 -8.03 6.87 3.01
CA LYS A 65 -7.89 6.78 1.54
C LYS A 65 -6.63 6.00 1.17
N LEU A 66 -5.54 6.30 1.87
CA LEU A 66 -4.24 5.66 1.65
C LEU A 66 -4.29 4.14 1.84
N CYS A 67 -4.94 3.65 2.90
CA CYS A 67 -4.98 2.21 3.16
C CYS A 67 -5.75 1.44 2.10
N VAL A 68 -6.84 2.00 1.59
CA VAL A 68 -7.61 1.38 0.50
C VAL A 68 -6.82 1.42 -0.81
N CYS A 69 -6.27 2.58 -1.18
CA CYS A 69 -5.51 2.72 -2.43
C CYS A 69 -4.29 1.80 -2.46
N GLY A 70 -3.46 1.80 -1.41
CA GLY A 70 -2.25 0.98 -1.34
C GLY A 70 -2.56 -0.50 -1.46
N SER A 71 -3.47 -1.03 -0.63
CA SER A 71 -3.79 -2.47 -0.67
C SER A 71 -4.45 -2.91 -1.98
N ILE A 72 -5.25 -2.05 -2.62
CA ILE A 72 -5.81 -2.33 -3.94
C ILE A 72 -4.71 -2.35 -5.00
N ASN A 73 -3.77 -1.40 -4.95
CA ASN A 73 -2.68 -1.29 -5.90
C ASN A 73 -1.76 -2.53 -5.86
N ASP A 74 -1.40 -3.04 -4.69
CA ASP A 74 -0.60 -4.27 -4.57
C ASP A 74 -1.23 -5.46 -5.32
N VAL A 75 -2.54 -5.64 -5.15
CA VAL A 75 -3.30 -6.72 -5.81
C VAL A 75 -3.35 -6.51 -7.32
N LEU A 76 -3.49 -5.26 -7.77
CA LEU A 76 -3.45 -4.92 -9.19
C LEU A 76 -2.09 -5.20 -9.82
N MET A 77 -0.98 -5.01 -9.11
CA MET A 77 0.37 -5.18 -9.64
C MET A 77 0.67 -6.62 -10.08
N VAL A 78 0.05 -7.63 -9.46
CA VAL A 78 0.15 -9.03 -9.90
C VAL A 78 -0.89 -9.43 -10.96
N GLY A 79 -1.65 -8.46 -11.46
CA GLY A 79 -2.67 -8.62 -12.49
C GLY A 79 -3.94 -9.29 -12.00
N ALA A 80 -4.30 -9.04 -10.74
CA ALA A 80 -5.60 -9.43 -10.19
C ALA A 80 -6.58 -8.26 -10.14
N LYS A 81 -7.86 -8.58 -10.29
CA LYS A 81 -8.96 -7.66 -10.00
C LYS A 81 -9.28 -7.73 -8.50
N PRO A 82 -9.12 -6.63 -7.74
CA PRO A 82 -9.47 -6.58 -6.32
C PRO A 82 -10.97 -6.89 -6.12
N LYS A 83 -11.29 -7.58 -5.02
CA LYS A 83 -12.68 -7.97 -4.69
C LYS A 83 -13.04 -7.64 -3.25
N TYR A 84 -12.15 -7.96 -2.33
CA TYR A 84 -12.43 -7.89 -0.90
C TYR A 84 -11.30 -7.23 -0.13
N LEU A 85 -11.67 -6.59 0.98
CA LEU A 85 -10.75 -5.96 1.93
C LEU A 85 -11.10 -6.39 3.35
N SER A 86 -10.11 -6.67 4.18
CA SER A 86 -10.25 -6.68 5.64
C SER A 86 -9.69 -5.39 6.23
N LEU A 87 -10.21 -4.97 7.40
CA LEU A 87 -9.78 -3.75 8.09
C LEU A 87 -9.45 -4.01 9.55
N GLY A 88 -8.16 -3.93 9.91
CA GLY A 88 -7.68 -3.94 11.29
C GLY A 88 -7.35 -2.52 11.76
N LEU A 89 -7.92 -2.10 12.89
CA LEU A 89 -7.67 -0.77 13.48
C LEU A 89 -6.98 -0.91 14.84
N ILE A 90 -5.92 -0.14 15.04
CA ILE A 90 -5.29 0.08 16.34
C ILE A 90 -5.40 1.57 16.66
N LEU A 91 -6.22 1.89 17.65
CA LEU A 91 -6.54 3.25 18.07
C LEU A 91 -5.86 3.57 19.39
N GLU A 92 -5.36 4.79 19.54
CA GLU A 92 -4.90 5.29 20.83
C GLU A 92 -6.09 5.74 21.72
N GLU A 93 -6.03 5.45 23.01
CA GLU A 93 -6.97 6.00 23.99
C GLU A 93 -6.99 7.54 23.94
N GLY A 94 -8.18 8.11 23.77
CA GLY A 94 -8.38 9.54 23.61
C GLY A 94 -8.39 10.03 22.16
N PHE A 95 -8.26 9.12 21.18
CA PHE A 95 -8.44 9.47 19.77
C PHE A 95 -9.84 10.04 19.50
N GLU A 96 -9.90 11.13 18.74
CA GLU A 96 -11.14 11.87 18.51
C GLU A 96 -12.11 11.07 17.61
N LEU A 97 -13.34 10.91 18.08
CA LEU A 97 -14.38 10.19 17.32
C LEU A 97 -14.70 10.87 15.98
N GLU A 98 -14.63 12.19 15.90
CA GLU A 98 -14.86 12.93 14.65
C GLU A 98 -13.77 12.62 13.60
N LYS A 99 -12.50 12.56 14.02
CA LYS A 99 -11.40 12.11 13.14
C LYS A 99 -11.62 10.68 12.68
N LEU A 100 -12.01 9.78 13.59
CA LEU A 100 -12.31 8.39 13.26
C LEU A 100 -13.45 8.29 12.24
N GLU A 101 -14.53 9.04 12.44
CA GLU A 101 -15.67 9.04 11.52
C GLU A 101 -15.27 9.51 10.11
N ARG A 102 -14.45 10.56 10.01
CA ARG A 102 -13.90 11.04 8.72
C ARG A 102 -13.05 9.98 8.03
N ILE A 103 -12.19 9.27 8.78
CA ILE A 103 -11.35 8.20 8.24
C ILE A 103 -12.21 7.03 7.75
N LEU A 104 -13.20 6.60 8.52
CA LEU A 104 -14.09 5.50 8.14
C LEU A 104 -14.95 5.85 6.91
N LYS A 105 -15.42 7.10 6.80
CA LYS A 105 -16.10 7.60 5.59
C LYS A 105 -15.18 7.55 4.37
N SER A 106 -13.95 8.04 4.51
CA SER A 106 -12.93 8.00 3.47
C SER A 106 -12.65 6.58 2.98
N ILE A 107 -12.50 5.61 3.89
CA ILE A 107 -12.35 4.18 3.56
C ILE A 107 -13.56 3.67 2.78
N LYS A 108 -14.77 3.93 3.29
CA LYS A 108 -16.01 3.48 2.65
C LYS A 108 -16.13 4.03 1.23
N GLU A 109 -15.94 5.33 1.05
CA GLU A 109 -16.03 5.99 -0.25
C GLU A 109 -15.02 5.41 -1.25
N GLU A 110 -13.78 5.14 -0.81
CA GLU A 110 -12.75 4.59 -1.71
C GLU A 110 -13.04 3.13 -2.06
N CYS A 111 -13.52 2.33 -1.11
CA CYS A 111 -14.00 0.97 -1.38
C CYS A 111 -15.14 0.97 -2.42
N GLU A 112 -16.12 1.87 -2.27
CA GLU A 112 -17.25 2.01 -3.20
C GLU A 112 -16.78 2.42 -4.60
N LYS A 113 -15.85 3.37 -4.71
CA LYS A 113 -15.27 3.80 -6.00
C LYS A 113 -14.56 2.67 -6.74
N CYS A 114 -13.85 1.82 -6.01
CA CYS A 114 -13.09 0.69 -6.57
C CYS A 114 -13.94 -0.58 -6.76
N GLY A 115 -15.19 -0.57 -6.31
CA GLY A 115 -16.05 -1.77 -6.31
C GLY A 115 -15.53 -2.90 -5.43
N VAL A 116 -14.83 -2.56 -4.35
CA VAL A 116 -14.28 -3.52 -3.37
C VAL A 116 -15.16 -3.56 -2.14
N MET A 117 -15.41 -4.77 -1.63
CA MET A 117 -16.22 -4.96 -0.43
C MET A 117 -15.35 -5.16 0.80
N LEU A 118 -15.59 -4.36 1.84
CA LEU A 118 -15.01 -4.60 3.16
C LEU A 118 -15.79 -5.73 3.85
N VAL A 119 -15.15 -6.88 4.05
CA VAL A 119 -15.83 -8.14 4.44
C VAL A 119 -15.59 -8.57 5.87
N CYS A 120 -14.51 -8.11 6.49
CA CYS A 120 -14.22 -8.39 7.89
C CYS A 120 -13.30 -7.31 8.48
N GLY A 121 -13.17 -7.31 9.81
CA GLY A 121 -12.28 -6.39 10.47
C GLY A 121 -12.09 -6.69 11.94
N ASP A 122 -11.15 -5.97 12.55
CA ASP A 122 -10.87 -6.00 13.97
C ASP A 122 -10.59 -4.59 14.47
N THR A 123 -10.86 -4.35 15.76
CA THR A 123 -10.54 -3.06 16.39
C THR A 123 -9.91 -3.30 17.76
N LYS A 124 -8.82 -2.59 18.01
CA LYS A 124 -8.10 -2.57 19.27
C LYS A 124 -7.88 -1.12 19.70
N VAL A 125 -8.01 -0.89 21.00
CA VAL A 125 -7.66 0.38 21.63
C VAL A 125 -6.48 0.12 22.56
N VAL A 126 -5.42 0.90 22.39
CA VAL A 126 -4.23 0.83 23.25
C VAL A 126 -4.21 2.03 24.20
N PRO A 127 -3.56 1.92 25.38
CA PRO A 127 -3.43 3.04 26.30
C PRO A 127 -2.74 4.24 25.66
N LYS A 128 -3.00 5.43 26.20
CA LYS A 128 -2.32 6.66 25.77
C LYS A 128 -0.78 6.53 25.82
N GLY A 129 -0.11 7.04 24.79
CA GLY A 129 1.34 6.97 24.57
C GLY A 129 1.84 5.64 24.02
N LYS A 130 0.95 4.72 23.61
CA LYS A 130 1.31 3.40 23.04
C LYS A 130 1.09 3.28 21.53
N ALA A 131 0.39 4.23 20.93
CA ALA A 131 0.28 4.44 19.49
C ALA A 131 0.43 5.94 19.19
N ASP A 132 0.67 6.29 17.93
CA ASP A 132 0.65 7.66 17.42
C ASP A 132 -0.68 7.87 16.69
N GLU A 133 -1.72 8.25 17.43
CA GLU A 133 -3.11 8.39 16.96
C GLU A 133 -3.79 7.08 16.52
N ILE A 134 -3.53 6.63 15.29
CA ILE A 134 -4.20 5.47 14.66
C ILE A 134 -3.25 4.74 13.71
N TYR A 135 -3.23 3.41 13.80
CA TYR A 135 -2.63 2.53 12.80
C TYR A 135 -3.71 1.68 12.15
N ILE A 136 -3.58 1.50 10.83
CA ILE A 136 -4.53 0.70 10.04
C ILE A 136 -3.76 -0.42 9.38
N ASN A 137 -4.24 -1.65 9.50
CA ASN A 137 -3.86 -2.75 8.63
C ASN A 137 -5.03 -3.06 7.69
N THR A 138 -4.71 -3.29 6.42
CA THR A 138 -5.67 -3.82 5.47
C THR A 138 -5.10 -5.05 4.79
N THR A 139 -5.95 -6.04 4.54
CA THR A 139 -5.61 -7.19 3.71
C THR A 139 -6.55 -7.22 2.53
N ALA A 140 -6.00 -7.21 1.32
CA ALA A 140 -6.78 -7.22 0.09
C ALA A 140 -6.71 -8.59 -0.58
N LEU A 141 -7.87 -9.06 -1.04
CA LEU A 141 -8.00 -10.27 -1.85
C LEU A 141 -8.55 -9.90 -3.22
N GLY A 142 -7.86 -10.36 -4.27
CA GLY A 142 -8.28 -10.23 -5.66
C GLY A 142 -8.27 -11.54 -6.41
N GLU A 143 -8.88 -11.53 -7.59
CA GLU A 143 -8.91 -12.65 -8.52
C GLU A 143 -7.96 -12.38 -9.70
N ILE A 144 -7.02 -13.29 -9.96
CA ILE A 144 -6.05 -13.18 -11.05
C ILE A 144 -6.78 -13.25 -12.39
N ILE A 145 -6.70 -12.17 -13.16
CA ILE A 145 -7.22 -12.10 -14.54
C ILE A 145 -6.10 -12.20 -15.57
N SER A 146 -4.89 -11.73 -15.24
CA SER A 146 -3.73 -11.73 -16.13
C SER A 146 -2.46 -11.75 -15.29
N LYS A 147 -2.02 -12.95 -14.88
CA LYS A 147 -0.90 -13.13 -13.95
C LYS A 147 0.36 -12.33 -14.37
N LYS A 148 0.85 -11.47 -13.48
CA LYS A 148 2.13 -10.75 -13.62
C LYS A 148 3.08 -11.12 -12.50
N GLU A 149 4.36 -11.29 -12.85
CA GLU A 149 5.40 -11.66 -11.88
C GLU A 149 6.69 -10.94 -12.22
N SER A 150 7.33 -10.34 -11.21
CA SER A 150 8.58 -9.59 -11.36
C SER A 150 9.73 -10.45 -11.89
N LYS A 151 9.71 -11.76 -11.62
CA LYS A 151 10.70 -12.73 -12.14
C LYS A 151 10.74 -12.84 -13.66
N ASN A 152 9.72 -12.34 -14.36
CA ASN A 152 9.65 -12.36 -15.83
C ASN A 152 10.41 -11.18 -16.48
N ILE A 153 10.90 -10.23 -15.69
CA ILE A 153 11.70 -9.10 -16.18
C ILE A 153 13.00 -9.62 -16.78
N LYS A 154 13.35 -9.09 -17.96
CA LYS A 154 14.57 -9.44 -18.69
C LYS A 154 15.10 -8.25 -19.48
N ALA A 155 16.35 -8.33 -19.91
CA ALA A 155 16.96 -7.32 -20.76
C ALA A 155 16.16 -7.11 -22.07
N GLY A 156 16.11 -5.86 -22.53
CA GLY A 156 15.41 -5.46 -23.76
C GLY A 156 13.95 -5.05 -23.58
N LEU A 157 13.46 -4.96 -22.34
CA LEU A 157 12.14 -4.39 -22.03
C LEU A 157 12.21 -2.87 -21.85
N SER A 158 11.11 -2.19 -22.16
CA SER A 158 10.90 -0.78 -21.81
C SER A 158 10.33 -0.67 -20.40
N ILE A 159 10.79 0.33 -19.65
CA ILE A 159 10.20 0.73 -18.37
C ILE A 159 9.27 1.90 -18.63
N LEU A 160 8.04 1.80 -18.14
CA LEU A 160 7.02 2.84 -18.25
C LEU A 160 6.63 3.31 -16.85
N LEU A 161 6.36 4.61 -16.73
CA LEU A 161 5.84 5.22 -15.52
C LEU A 161 4.42 5.71 -15.80
N SER A 162 3.52 5.52 -14.85
CA SER A 162 2.12 5.96 -14.96
C SER A 162 1.92 7.43 -14.60
N GLY A 163 2.93 8.10 -14.05
CA GLY A 163 2.84 9.48 -13.58
C GLY A 163 4.18 10.08 -13.18
N ASP A 164 4.11 11.28 -12.58
CA ASP A 164 5.24 11.94 -11.94
C ASP A 164 5.66 11.25 -10.63
N ILE A 165 6.88 11.51 -10.18
CA ILE A 165 7.52 10.76 -9.10
C ILE A 165 7.66 11.63 -7.85
N GLY A 166 7.40 11.05 -6.68
CA GLY A 166 7.78 11.61 -5.38
C GLY A 166 6.75 12.57 -4.75
N ARG A 167 5.55 12.69 -5.33
CA ARG A 167 4.51 13.61 -4.86
C ARG A 167 3.97 13.27 -3.48
N HIS A 168 3.63 12.01 -3.22
CA HIS A 168 3.18 11.59 -1.89
C HIS A 168 4.23 11.93 -0.81
N GLY A 169 5.47 11.48 -1.00
CA GLY A 169 6.57 11.76 -0.06
C GLY A 169 6.80 13.26 0.15
N ALA A 170 6.79 14.05 -0.93
CA ALA A 170 6.90 15.51 -0.84
C ALA A 170 5.74 16.13 -0.05
N SER A 171 4.50 15.72 -0.31
CA SER A 171 3.32 16.24 0.40
C SER A 171 3.35 15.93 1.90
N VAL A 172 3.85 14.75 2.29
CA VAL A 172 4.07 14.38 3.70
C VAL A 172 5.14 15.29 4.32
N LEU A 173 6.26 15.51 3.65
CA LEU A 173 7.33 16.37 4.14
C LEU A 173 6.88 17.82 4.29
N ILE A 174 6.14 18.34 3.31
CA ILE A 174 5.57 19.68 3.32
C ILE A 174 4.66 19.84 4.54
N LYS A 175 3.73 18.91 4.75
CA LYS A 175 2.79 18.96 5.86
C LYS A 175 3.49 18.83 7.22
N ARG A 176 4.48 17.94 7.34
CA ARG A 176 5.24 17.72 8.60
C ARG A 176 6.08 18.92 9.01
N ASN A 177 6.65 19.63 8.04
CA ASN A 177 7.60 20.72 8.30
C ASN A 177 6.98 22.10 8.03
N GLU A 178 5.67 22.18 7.83
CA GLU A 178 4.92 23.42 7.55
C GLU A 178 5.54 24.25 6.41
N LEU A 179 6.00 23.57 5.35
CA LEU A 179 6.66 24.23 4.23
C LEU A 179 5.63 24.91 3.31
N GLU A 180 6.01 26.05 2.74
CA GLU A 180 5.21 26.71 1.71
C GLU A 180 5.51 26.12 0.33
N ALA A 181 4.72 25.11 -0.08
CA ALA A 181 4.78 24.53 -1.41
C ALA A 181 3.43 23.92 -1.82
N ASP A 182 3.09 24.05 -3.11
CA ASP A 182 1.85 23.51 -3.68
C ASP A 182 2.10 22.14 -4.33
N VAL A 183 2.34 21.12 -3.51
CA VAL A 183 2.48 19.72 -3.96
C VAL A 183 1.49 18.85 -3.22
N LYS A 184 0.53 18.29 -3.98
CA LYS A 184 -0.47 17.36 -3.46
C LYS A 184 -0.03 15.92 -3.64
N SER A 185 -0.38 15.08 -2.67
CA SER A 185 -0.24 13.63 -2.75
C SER A 185 -0.91 13.08 -4.01
N ASP A 186 -0.25 12.10 -4.63
CA ASP A 186 -0.72 11.32 -5.77
C ASP A 186 -1.50 10.06 -5.34
N CYS A 187 -1.82 9.92 -4.06
CA CYS A 187 -2.59 8.80 -3.50
C CYS A 187 -3.93 8.59 -4.24
N LYS A 188 -3.99 7.50 -5.00
CA LYS A 188 -5.11 7.12 -5.84
C LYS A 188 -5.10 5.61 -6.10
N ALA A 189 -6.28 4.98 -6.14
CA ALA A 189 -6.43 3.62 -6.65
C ALA A 189 -6.22 3.59 -8.17
N LEU A 190 -5.37 2.66 -8.63
CA LEU A 190 -4.98 2.53 -10.04
C LEU A 190 -5.81 1.47 -10.78
N ASP A 191 -6.96 1.09 -10.22
CA ASP A 191 -7.80 -0.01 -10.72
C ASP A 191 -8.27 0.23 -12.16
N LYS A 192 -8.71 1.44 -12.47
CA LYS A 192 -9.17 1.78 -13.82
C LYS A 192 -8.05 1.69 -14.84
N GLU A 193 -6.92 2.33 -14.57
CA GLU A 193 -5.76 2.37 -15.47
C GLU A 193 -5.17 0.97 -15.69
N VAL A 194 -4.98 0.21 -14.60
CA VAL A 194 -4.37 -1.11 -14.68
C VAL A 194 -5.31 -2.11 -15.34
N LEU A 195 -6.59 -2.13 -14.99
CA LEU A 195 -7.54 -3.07 -15.61
C LEU A 195 -7.70 -2.76 -17.11
N GLU A 196 -7.80 -1.48 -17.49
CA GLU A 196 -7.84 -1.13 -18.92
C GLU A 196 -6.55 -1.56 -19.63
N LEU A 197 -5.38 -1.34 -19.04
CA LEU A 197 -4.10 -1.78 -19.58
C LEU A 197 -4.04 -3.30 -19.80
N LEU A 198 -4.57 -4.08 -18.86
CA LEU A 198 -4.61 -5.55 -18.92
C LEU A 198 -5.64 -6.09 -19.91
N GLU A 199 -6.70 -5.33 -20.22
CA GLU A 199 -7.71 -5.67 -21.22
C GLU A 199 -7.26 -5.39 -22.66
N LYS A 200 -6.31 -4.46 -22.87
CA LYS A 200 -5.75 -4.19 -24.21
C LYS A 200 -4.75 -5.28 -24.62
N ASP A 201 -4.52 -5.38 -25.93
CA ASP A 201 -3.46 -6.23 -26.50
C ASP A 201 -2.06 -5.59 -26.33
N ILE A 202 -1.70 -5.30 -25.08
CA ILE A 202 -0.40 -4.77 -24.68
C ILE A 202 0.28 -5.82 -23.80
N LYS A 203 1.50 -6.19 -24.19
CA LYS A 203 2.28 -7.20 -23.45
C LYS A 203 2.92 -6.59 -22.21
N VAL A 204 2.16 -6.53 -21.12
CA VAL A 204 2.69 -6.21 -19.78
C VAL A 204 3.41 -7.42 -19.19
N VAL A 205 4.70 -7.25 -18.86
CA VAL A 205 5.56 -8.32 -18.30
C VAL A 205 5.48 -8.38 -16.77
N ALA A 206 5.61 -7.23 -16.13
CA ALA A 206 5.55 -7.05 -14.68
C ALA A 206 5.02 -5.65 -14.38
N MET A 207 4.46 -5.47 -13.18
CA MET A 207 4.06 -4.18 -12.64
C MET A 207 4.45 -4.17 -11.15
N ARG A 208 4.73 -2.98 -10.63
CA ARG A 208 5.10 -2.68 -9.25
C ARG A 208 4.61 -1.27 -8.94
N ASP A 209 4.15 -1.01 -7.72
CA ASP A 209 3.86 0.34 -7.28
C ASP A 209 5.01 0.91 -6.42
N ALA A 210 5.45 2.11 -6.77
CA ALA A 210 6.65 2.72 -6.20
C ALA A 210 6.36 3.40 -4.86
N THR A 211 6.09 2.62 -3.81
CA THR A 211 5.71 3.10 -2.47
C THR A 211 6.94 3.47 -1.61
N ARG A 212 7.27 2.70 -0.55
CA ARG A 212 8.44 2.97 0.29
C ARG A 212 9.73 2.68 -0.47
N GLY A 213 10.76 3.51 -0.26
CA GLY A 213 11.97 3.52 -1.08
C GLY A 213 11.81 4.18 -2.46
N GLY A 214 10.56 4.38 -2.92
CA GLY A 214 10.23 5.05 -4.18
C GLY A 214 10.73 4.30 -5.41
N LEU A 215 10.83 5.01 -6.54
CA LEU A 215 11.24 4.44 -7.83
C LEU A 215 12.63 3.76 -7.77
N SER A 216 13.52 4.21 -6.88
CA SER A 216 14.86 3.64 -6.78
C SER A 216 14.88 2.24 -6.16
N ALA A 217 13.85 1.87 -5.38
CA ALA A 217 13.78 0.58 -4.69
C ALA A 217 13.00 -0.49 -5.47
N VAL A 218 12.33 -0.08 -6.55
CA VAL A 218 11.51 -0.93 -7.44
C VAL A 218 12.27 -1.27 -8.71
#